data_AF-A0A3B8Q494-F1
#
_entry.id   AF-A0A3B8Q494-F1
#
_cell.length_a   1.000
_cell.length_b   1.000
_cell.length_c   1.000
_cell.angle_alpha   90.00
_cell.angle_beta   90.00
_cell.angle_gamma   90.00
#
_symmetry.space_group_name_H-M   'P 1'
#
loop_
_entity.id
_entity.type
_entity.pdbx_description
1 polymer ?
#
loop_
_entity_poly.entity_id
_entity_poly.type
_entity_poly.pdbx_seq_one_letter_code
_entity_poly.pdbx_strand_id
1 'polypeptide(L)'
;MSVWIASGTSATELSAPLNLSSPGNLPAGLSSATWAEIHTAHRLSQRTVTPSAGGHQAKNPGQQWSTDFDGRGFLINHDKANWKWGLKVRSYGFSGAEKVVAGTANSSVNGT
;
A
#
# COMPACT_ATOMS: atom_id res chain seq x y z
N MET A 1 -26.87 1.90 38.83
CA MET A 1 -26.19 3.01 38.13
C MET A 1 -24.97 2.41 37.45
N SER A 2 -25.12 1.92 36.21
CA SER A 2 -24.90 2.64 34.93
C SER A 2 -23.40 2.78 34.63
N VAL A 3 -22.80 2.51 33.46
CA VAL A 3 -23.09 1.86 32.17
C VAL A 3 -21.69 1.53 31.58
N TRP A 4 -21.58 0.51 30.73
CA TRP A 4 -20.36 0.07 30.04
C TRP A 4 -19.77 1.11 29.07
N ILE A 5 -18.44 1.21 28.98
CA ILE A 5 -17.73 1.85 27.85
C ILE A 5 -17.03 0.77 27.03
N ALA A 6 -17.75 0.24 26.05
CA ALA A 6 -17.17 -0.37 24.87
C ALA A 6 -17.49 0.56 23.69
N SER A 7 -16.69 1.61 23.51
CA SER A 7 -16.67 2.36 22.27
C SER A 7 -15.73 1.64 21.31
N GLY A 8 -16.31 0.75 20.50
CA GLY A 8 -15.65 0.29 19.30
C GLY A 8 -15.40 1.51 18.40
N THR A 9 -14.14 1.87 18.19
CA THR A 9 -13.76 2.79 17.13
C THR A 9 -13.97 2.06 15.81
N SER A 10 -15.18 2.16 15.26
CA SER A 10 -15.49 1.74 13.91
C SER A 10 -14.46 2.32 12.95
N ALA A 11 -14.01 1.51 12.00
CA ALA A 11 -13.05 1.83 10.94
C ALA A 11 -13.61 2.84 9.89
N THR A 12 -14.32 3.87 10.35
CA THR A 12 -15.05 4.84 9.52
C THR A 12 -14.59 6.28 9.76
N GLU A 13 -13.41 6.49 10.37
CA GLU A 13 -12.80 7.82 10.50
C GLU A 13 -11.74 8.12 9.41
N LEU A 14 -11.46 7.17 8.51
CA LEU A 14 -10.46 7.32 7.44
C LEU A 14 -10.98 7.97 6.14
N SER A 15 -12.15 8.61 6.17
CA SER A 15 -12.85 9.08 4.95
C SER A 15 -13.19 10.58 4.93
N ALA A 16 -12.78 11.38 5.90
CA ALA A 16 -12.98 12.82 5.80
C ALA A 16 -12.00 13.42 4.78
N PRO A 17 -12.45 14.16 3.75
CA PRO A 17 -11.54 14.93 2.91
C PRO A 17 -10.82 15.95 3.79
N LEU A 18 -9.50 16.05 3.65
CA LEU A 18 -8.75 17.17 4.22
C LEU A 18 -9.40 18.47 3.73
N ASN A 19 -9.90 19.29 4.65
CA ASN A 19 -10.40 20.63 4.35
C ASN A 19 -9.21 21.54 4.00
N LEU A 20 -8.67 21.37 2.79
CA LEU A 20 -7.54 22.13 2.24
C LEU A 20 -7.95 23.53 1.75
N SER A 21 -9.21 23.92 1.96
CA SER A 21 -9.76 25.23 1.61
C SER A 21 -9.34 26.35 2.58
N SER A 22 -8.55 26.04 3.62
CA SER A 22 -8.01 27.06 4.51
C SER A 22 -6.94 27.88 3.78
N PRO A 23 -7.10 29.22 3.64
CA PRO A 23 -6.25 30.07 2.81
C PRO A 23 -4.78 30.17 3.23
N GLY A 24 -4.39 29.58 4.37
CA GLY A 24 -3.02 29.64 4.90
C GLY A 24 -2.03 28.62 4.32
N ASN A 25 -2.45 27.65 3.50
CA ASN A 25 -1.60 26.54 3.04
C ASN A 25 -1.41 26.47 1.51
N LEU A 26 -1.72 27.55 0.78
CA LEU A 26 -1.59 27.60 -0.68
C LEU A 26 -0.19 28.08 -1.09
N PRO A 27 0.55 27.31 -1.89
CA PRO A 27 1.79 27.80 -2.47
C PRO A 27 1.54 29.00 -3.40
N ALA A 28 2.51 29.93 -3.45
CA ALA A 28 2.39 31.12 -4.28
C ALA A 28 2.11 30.76 -5.76
N GLY A 29 1.10 31.40 -6.35
CA GLY A 29 0.73 31.21 -7.74
C GLY A 29 -0.17 30.00 -8.03
N LEU A 30 -0.63 29.24 -7.02
CA LEU A 30 -1.55 28.12 -7.20
C LEU A 30 -2.97 28.43 -6.72
N SER A 31 -3.95 28.04 -7.54
CA SER A 31 -5.35 28.06 -7.13
C SER A 31 -5.66 26.94 -6.13
N SER A 32 -6.70 27.10 -5.32
CA SER A 32 -7.16 26.05 -4.41
C SER A 32 -7.59 24.77 -5.11
N ALA A 33 -8.20 24.89 -6.30
CA ALA A 33 -8.58 23.74 -7.12
C ALA A 33 -7.34 22.98 -7.62
N THR A 34 -6.37 23.68 -8.20
CA THR A 34 -5.10 23.08 -8.67
C THR A 34 -4.34 22.42 -7.52
N TRP A 35 -4.35 23.04 -6.34
CA TRP A 35 -3.70 22.47 -5.16
C TRP A 35 -4.38 21.18 -4.70
N ALA A 36 -5.71 21.13 -4.70
CA ALA A 36 -6.48 19.93 -4.36
C ALA A 36 -6.26 18.78 -5.36
N GLU A 37 -6.11 19.10 -6.65
CA GLU A 37 -5.79 18.13 -7.72
C GLU A 37 -4.39 17.52 -7.51
N ILE A 38 -3.37 18.35 -7.27
CA ILE A 38 -2.00 17.89 -6.98
C ILE A 38 -2.00 16.96 -5.76
N HIS A 39 -2.68 17.34 -4.68
CA HIS A 39 -2.80 16.49 -3.49
C HIS A 39 -3.50 15.16 -3.80
N THR A 40 -4.52 15.17 -4.65
CA THR A 40 -5.23 13.95 -5.04
C THR A 40 -4.33 13.03 -5.86
N ALA A 41 -3.64 13.56 -6.87
CA ALA A 41 -2.68 12.82 -7.67
C ALA A 41 -1.56 12.23 -6.78
N HIS A 42 -1.07 13.02 -5.82
CA HIS A 42 -0.06 12.59 -4.86
C HIS A 42 -0.57 11.48 -3.92
N ARG A 43 -1.81 11.56 -3.41
CA ARG A 43 -2.39 10.46 -2.60
C ARG A 43 -2.52 9.17 -3.41
N LEU A 44 -2.89 9.28 -4.67
CA LEU A 44 -3.05 8.13 -5.55
C LEU A 44 -1.69 7.48 -5.87
N SER A 45 -0.66 8.28 -6.14
CA SER A 45 0.69 7.77 -6.43
C SER A 45 1.31 7.02 -5.24
N GLN A 46 0.96 7.41 -4.00
CA GLN A 46 1.38 6.71 -2.78
C GLN A 46 0.79 5.31 -2.63
N ARG A 47 -0.23 4.95 -3.42
CA ARG A 47 -0.89 3.64 -3.40
C ARG A 47 -0.58 2.81 -4.64
N THR A 48 0.42 3.22 -5.42
CA THR A 48 0.80 2.56 -6.67
C THR A 48 1.89 1.52 -6.43
N VAL A 49 1.78 0.39 -7.13
CA VAL A 49 2.84 -0.62 -7.26
C VAL A 49 3.72 -0.25 -8.44
N THR A 50 5.03 -0.15 -8.23
CA THR A 50 6.00 0.30 -9.23
C THR A 50 6.98 -0.82 -9.59
N PRO A 51 7.46 -0.90 -10.84
CA PRO A 51 8.50 -1.87 -11.20
C PRO A 51 9.82 -1.57 -10.48
N SER A 52 10.55 -2.61 -10.10
CA SER A 52 11.88 -2.54 -9.49
C SER A 52 12.83 -3.55 -10.15
N ALA A 53 14.14 -3.45 -9.86
CA ALA A 53 15.14 -4.33 -10.47
C ALA A 53 14.88 -5.84 -10.26
N GLY A 54 14.12 -6.22 -9.22
CA GLY A 54 13.80 -7.61 -8.88
C GLY A 54 12.33 -8.00 -9.02
N GLY A 55 11.48 -7.11 -9.55
CA GLY A 55 10.04 -7.35 -9.67
C GLY A 55 9.24 -6.07 -9.47
N HIS A 56 8.49 -5.99 -8.37
CA HIS A 56 7.65 -4.83 -8.07
C HIS A 56 7.85 -4.34 -6.64
N GLN A 57 7.61 -3.07 -6.39
CA GLN A 57 7.66 -2.46 -5.07
C GLN A 57 6.41 -1.64 -4.80
N ALA A 58 5.85 -1.80 -3.60
CA ALA A 58 4.81 -0.94 -3.06
C ALA A 58 5.34 -0.22 -1.81
N LYS A 59 5.02 1.07 -1.66
CA LYS A 59 5.34 1.83 -0.46
C LYS A 59 4.06 2.12 0.31
N ASN A 60 4.12 2.04 1.63
CA ASN A 60 3.04 2.52 2.49
C ASN A 60 3.67 3.42 3.57
N PRO A 61 3.80 4.72 3.24
CA PRO A 61 4.43 5.71 4.13
C PRO A 61 3.71 5.85 5.47
N GLY A 62 2.38 5.66 5.50
CA GLY A 62 1.58 5.76 6.72
C GLY A 62 1.94 4.69 7.77
N GLN A 63 2.46 3.54 7.32
CA GLN A 63 2.93 2.46 8.18
C GLN A 63 4.46 2.32 8.18
N GLN A 64 5.17 3.28 7.56
CA GLN A 64 6.64 3.33 7.49
C GLN A 64 7.26 2.01 6.99
N TRP A 65 6.64 1.41 5.96
CA TRP A 65 7.15 0.18 5.38
C TRP A 65 7.05 0.16 3.86
N SER A 66 7.84 -0.72 3.26
CA SER A 66 7.84 -1.04 1.85
C SER A 66 7.67 -2.54 1.66
N THR A 67 7.05 -2.94 0.56
CA THR A 67 6.85 -4.33 0.17
C THR A 67 7.49 -4.56 -1.18
N ASP A 68 8.49 -5.44 -1.23
CA ASP A 68 9.11 -5.92 -2.47
C ASP A 68 8.47 -7.24 -2.88
N PHE A 69 8.06 -7.36 -4.14
CA PHE A 69 7.51 -8.56 -4.74
C PHE A 69 8.51 -9.13 -5.74
N ASP A 70 8.97 -10.36 -5.50
CA ASP A 70 9.99 -11.05 -6.32
C ASP A 70 9.37 -12.02 -7.34
N GLY A 71 8.06 -11.93 -7.55
CA GLY A 71 7.28 -12.84 -8.40
C GLY A 71 7.03 -14.24 -7.81
N ARG A 72 7.52 -14.57 -6.61
CA ARG A 72 7.13 -15.80 -5.87
C ARG A 72 6.55 -15.52 -4.48
N GLY A 73 6.64 -14.27 -4.07
CA GLY A 73 6.32 -13.88 -2.72
C GLY A 73 6.52 -12.40 -2.54
N PHE A 74 6.60 -12.01 -1.28
CA PHE A 74 6.89 -10.64 -0.91
C PHE A 74 7.80 -10.57 0.31
N LEU A 75 8.52 -9.47 0.44
CA LEU A 75 9.32 -9.12 1.60
C LEU A 75 8.93 -7.70 2.03
N ILE A 76 8.51 -7.56 3.29
CA ILE A 76 8.23 -6.28 3.92
C ILE A 76 9.48 -5.81 4.65
N ASN A 77 9.86 -4.57 4.39
CA ASN A 77 10.91 -3.84 5.08
C ASN A 77 10.28 -2.66 5.81
N HIS A 78 10.49 -2.55 7.12
CA HIS A 78 10.11 -1.38 7.87
C HIS A 78 11.23 -0.35 7.84
N ASP A 79 10.95 0.89 7.45
CA ASP A 79 11.94 1.92 7.17
C ASP A 79 12.76 2.31 8.41
N LYS A 80 12.17 2.16 9.60
CA LYS A 80 12.79 2.54 10.90
C LYS A 80 13.09 1.37 11.83
N ALA A 81 12.84 0.13 11.40
CA ALA A 81 13.05 -1.03 12.26
C ALA A 81 13.94 -2.05 11.54
N ASN A 82 14.77 -2.74 12.31
CA ASN A 82 15.73 -3.71 11.77
C ASN A 82 15.11 -5.09 11.52
N TRP A 83 13.78 -5.18 11.45
CA TRP A 83 13.10 -6.43 11.11
C TRP A 83 12.59 -6.39 9.68
N LYS A 84 12.55 -7.57 9.09
CA LYS A 84 11.95 -7.85 7.80
C LYS A 84 11.14 -9.13 7.95
N TRP A 85 9.99 -9.20 7.30
CA TRP A 85 9.23 -10.44 7.22
C TRP A 85 8.62 -10.58 5.84
N GLY A 86 8.37 -11.81 5.44
CA GLY A 86 7.86 -12.08 4.11
C GLY A 86 7.38 -13.51 3.99
N LEU A 87 6.71 -13.79 2.87
CA LEU A 87 6.22 -15.12 2.53
C LEU A 87 6.65 -15.44 1.11
N LYS A 88 7.00 -16.71 0.87
CA LYS A 88 7.35 -17.24 -0.44
C LYS A 88 6.62 -18.54 -0.69
N VAL A 89 5.96 -18.64 -1.84
CA VAL A 89 5.29 -19.87 -2.25
C VAL A 89 6.36 -20.87 -2.72
N ARG A 90 6.36 -22.06 -2.13
CA ARG A 90 7.27 -23.17 -2.51
C ARG A 90 6.59 -24.14 -3.48
N SER A 91 5.34 -24.48 -3.21
CA SER A 91 4.51 -25.36 -4.04
C SER A 91 3.03 -25.02 -3.85
N TYR A 92 2.20 -25.41 -4.81
CA TYR A 92 0.75 -25.27 -4.75
C TYR A 92 0.08 -26.44 -5.51
N GLY A 93 -1.11 -26.85 -5.08
CA GLY A 93 -1.84 -27.96 -5.71
C GLY A 93 -2.49 -28.89 -4.70
N PHE A 94 -3.13 -29.94 -5.19
CA PHE A 94 -3.70 -30.99 -4.34
C PHE A 94 -2.62 -31.99 -3.90
N SER A 95 -2.89 -32.71 -2.81
CA SER A 95 -2.01 -33.77 -2.31
C SER A 95 -1.71 -34.80 -3.40
N GLY A 96 -0.43 -35.00 -3.72
CA GLY A 96 0.03 -35.91 -4.77
C GLY A 96 -0.01 -35.34 -6.19
N ALA A 97 -0.40 -34.07 -6.36
CA ALA A 97 -0.44 -33.37 -7.63
C ALA A 97 0.09 -31.92 -7.49
N GLU A 98 1.04 -31.71 -6.57
CA GLU A 98 1.62 -30.41 -6.30
C GLU A 98 2.49 -29.91 -7.47
N LYS A 99 2.36 -28.62 -7.77
CA LYS A 99 3.25 -27.88 -8.66
C LYS A 99 4.27 -27.14 -7.81
N VAL A 100 5.52 -27.56 -7.92
CA VAL A 100 6.66 -26.84 -7.33
C VAL A 100 6.87 -25.53 -8.09
N VAL A 101 7.04 -24.42 -7.37
CA VAL A 101 7.33 -23.12 -7.96
C VAL A 101 8.84 -23.02 -8.25
N ALA A 102 9.22 -23.36 -9.47
CA ALA A 102 10.57 -23.11 -10.01
C ALA A 102 10.56 -21.83 -10.85
N GLY A 103 11.62 -21.02 -10.77
CA GLY A 103 11.71 -19.73 -11.48
C GLY A 103 10.79 -18.62 -10.93
N THR A 104 11.05 -17.36 -11.27
CA THR A 104 10.12 -16.25 -10.98
C THR A 104 8.76 -16.58 -11.61
N ALA A 105 7.65 -16.48 -10.86
CA ALA A 105 6.36 -16.77 -11.48
C ALA A 105 6.05 -15.66 -12.50
N ASN A 106 5.68 -16.07 -13.71
CA ASN A 106 5.24 -15.14 -14.74
C ASN A 106 3.88 -14.57 -14.31
N SER A 107 3.88 -13.41 -13.67
CA SER A 107 2.67 -12.64 -13.41
C SER A 107 2.35 -11.82 -14.66
N SER A 108 1.39 -12.27 -15.49
CA SER A 108 0.81 -11.44 -16.56
C SER A 108 -0.53 -10.88 -16.07
N VAL A 109 -0.69 -9.56 -16.10
CA VAL A 109 -2.01 -8.93 -16.08
C VAL A 109 -2.48 -8.86 -17.53
N ASN A 110 -3.44 -9.70 -17.91
CA ASN A 110 -4.18 -9.49 -19.17
C ASN A 110 -5.12 -8.31 -18.92
N GLY A 111 -4.68 -7.11 -19.28
CA GLY A 111 -5.54 -5.94 -19.33
C GLY A 111 -6.53 -6.08 -20.49
N THR A 112 -7.82 -5.94 -20.18
CA THR A 112 -8.91 -5.73 -21.15
C THR A 112 -8.92 -4.30 -21.64
#